data_AF-A0A2V6PYV0-F1
#
_entry.id   AF-A0A2V6PYV0-F1
#
_cell.length_a   1.000
_cell.length_b   1.000
_cell.length_c   1.000
_cell.angle_alpha   90.00
_cell.angle_beta   90.00
_cell.angle_gamma   90.00
#
_symmetry.space_group_name_H-M   'P 1'
#
loop_
_entity.id
_entity.type
_entity.pdbx_description
1 polymer ?
#
loop_
_entity_poly.entity_id
_entity_poly.type
_entity_poly.pdbx_seq_one_letter_code
_entity_poly.pdbx_strand_id
1 'polypeptide(L)'
;MSRDWYRDAIFYEVHVKAFLDADGDGVGDFLGLTASLDYLKDLGVDCLWILPMYPSPLRDDGYDIADLRNIHPQYGSVQDFQKFLDGAHARGMRVIADLVLNHTSDQHPWFQASRADPASPYRDYYVWSDTDQRYRDVRIIFVDTQKSNWTWDPLRQQYYWHRF
;
A
#
# COMPACT_ATOMS: atom_id res chain seq x y z
N MET A 1 16.99 -17.81 -17.21
CA MET A 1 17.15 -17.59 -15.75
C MET A 1 16.53 -18.76 -15.01
N SER A 2 17.12 -19.18 -13.88
CA SER A 2 16.59 -20.25 -13.03
C SER A 2 15.19 -19.90 -12.53
N ARG A 3 14.31 -20.90 -12.43
CA ARG A 3 12.94 -20.76 -11.90
C ARG A 3 12.92 -20.37 -10.42
N ASP A 4 14.03 -20.62 -9.71
CA ASP A 4 14.21 -20.36 -8.28
C ASP A 4 15.16 -19.17 -8.00
N TRP A 5 15.15 -18.15 -8.85
CA TRP A 5 16.04 -16.98 -8.75
C TRP A 5 16.02 -16.31 -7.36
N TYR A 6 14.88 -16.36 -6.66
CA TYR A 6 14.66 -15.69 -5.37
C TYR A 6 15.44 -16.34 -4.21
N ARG A 7 15.96 -17.57 -4.36
CA ARG A 7 16.63 -18.29 -3.26
C ARG A 7 18.00 -17.71 -2.92
N ASP A 8 18.69 -17.16 -3.91
CA ASP A 8 20.03 -16.61 -3.79
C ASP A 8 20.07 -15.09 -4.04
N ALA A 9 18.90 -14.47 -4.24
CA ALA A 9 18.79 -13.06 -4.58
C ALA A 9 18.97 -12.14 -3.38
N ILE A 10 19.65 -11.02 -3.59
CA ILE A 10 19.71 -9.91 -2.64
C ILE A 10 18.50 -9.00 -2.88
N PHE A 11 17.61 -8.95 -1.88
CA PHE A 11 16.46 -8.05 -1.85
C PHE A 11 16.85 -6.73 -1.19
N TYR A 12 16.43 -5.63 -1.82
CA TYR A 12 16.58 -4.29 -1.28
C TYR A 12 15.21 -3.62 -1.17
N GLU A 13 14.78 -3.38 0.06
CA GLU A 13 13.52 -2.71 0.38
C GLU A 13 13.67 -1.20 0.13
N VAL A 14 12.69 -0.63 -0.59
CA VAL A 14 12.71 0.78 -0.99
C VAL A 14 11.39 1.43 -0.64
N HIS A 15 11.47 2.51 0.14
CA HIS A 15 10.39 3.45 0.31
C HIS A 15 10.56 4.61 -0.68
N VAL A 16 9.73 4.65 -1.74
CA VAL A 16 9.83 5.65 -2.81
C VAL A 16 9.87 7.08 -2.24
N LYS A 17 8.92 7.39 -1.34
CA LYS A 17 8.80 8.65 -0.58
C LYS A 17 10.11 9.17 0.03
N ALA A 18 11.00 8.28 0.46
CA ALA A 18 12.18 8.63 1.24
C ALA A 18 13.51 8.40 0.50
N PHE A 19 13.46 7.95 -0.76
CA PHE A 19 14.67 7.49 -1.45
C PHE A 19 15.40 8.60 -2.19
N LEU A 20 14.77 9.19 -3.22
CA LEU A 20 15.34 10.32 -3.97
C LEU A 20 14.23 11.17 -4.58
N ASP A 21 14.20 12.45 -4.22
CA ASP A 21 13.33 13.49 -4.79
C ASP A 21 13.97 14.03 -6.07
N ALA A 22 13.30 13.85 -7.21
CA ALA A 22 13.81 14.28 -8.51
C ALA A 22 13.12 15.52 -9.07
N ASP A 23 11.94 15.90 -8.57
CA ASP A 23 11.19 17.07 -9.03
C ASP A 23 11.24 18.28 -8.07
N GLY A 24 11.80 18.08 -6.88
CA GLY A 24 12.08 19.11 -5.87
C GLY A 24 10.92 19.43 -4.95
N ASP A 25 9.90 18.57 -4.86
CA ASP A 25 8.73 18.79 -3.98
C ASP A 25 8.96 18.36 -2.51
N GLY A 26 10.11 17.78 -2.21
CA GLY A 26 10.50 17.29 -0.90
C GLY A 26 10.13 15.82 -0.63
N VAL A 27 9.58 15.11 -1.62
CA VAL A 27 9.17 13.72 -1.55
C VAL A 27 9.88 12.92 -2.64
N GLY A 28 10.38 11.73 -2.31
CA GLY A 28 10.96 10.85 -3.31
C GLY A 28 9.93 10.26 -4.27
N ASP A 29 10.35 10.06 -5.51
CA ASP A 29 9.47 9.71 -6.64
C ASP A 29 10.08 8.62 -7.55
N PHE A 30 9.29 8.11 -8.51
CA PHE A 30 9.77 7.07 -9.43
C PHE A 30 10.82 7.57 -10.44
N LEU A 31 10.89 8.87 -10.73
CA LEU A 31 11.95 9.42 -11.58
C LEU A 31 13.29 9.36 -10.84
N GLY A 32 13.31 9.73 -9.56
CA GLY A 32 14.47 9.63 -8.68
C GLY A 32 14.91 8.18 -8.46
N LEU A 33 13.96 7.29 -8.23
CA LEU A 33 14.28 5.87 -8.11
C LEU A 33 14.83 5.29 -9.43
N THR A 34 14.28 5.70 -10.58
CA THR A 34 14.80 5.32 -11.91
C THR A 34 16.24 5.79 -12.12
N ALA A 35 16.54 7.04 -11.75
CA ALA A 35 17.88 7.62 -11.88
C ALA A 35 18.92 6.90 -11.02
N SER A 36 18.48 6.19 -9.98
CA SER A 36 19.34 5.50 -9.02
C SER A 36 19.54 4.01 -9.31
N LEU A 37 18.94 3.49 -10.39
CA LEU A 37 19.02 2.06 -10.73
C LEU A 37 20.45 1.59 -11.01
N ASP A 38 21.32 2.43 -11.57
CA ASP A 38 22.74 2.08 -11.78
C ASP A 38 23.47 1.91 -10.44
N TYR A 39 23.25 2.84 -9.50
CA TYR A 39 23.77 2.73 -8.14
C TYR A 39 23.30 1.44 -7.45
N LEU A 40 22.00 1.13 -7.52
CA LEU A 40 21.43 -0.08 -6.92
C LEU A 40 21.98 -1.35 -7.57
N LYS A 41 22.23 -1.32 -8.88
CA LYS A 41 22.83 -2.44 -9.59
C LYS A 41 24.30 -2.65 -9.19
N ASP A 42 25.07 -1.57 -9.09
CA ASP A 42 26.48 -1.60 -8.68
C ASP A 42 26.65 -2.07 -7.23
N LEU A 43 25.67 -1.79 -6.37
CA LEU A 43 25.60 -2.32 -5.01
C LEU A 43 25.43 -3.86 -4.96
N GLY A 44 25.01 -4.48 -6.08
CA GLY A 44 24.80 -5.92 -6.18
C GLY A 44 23.36 -6.36 -5.90
N VAL A 45 22.38 -5.45 -5.95
CA VAL A 45 20.96 -5.78 -5.73
C VAL A 45 20.42 -6.60 -6.91
N ASP A 46 19.72 -7.70 -6.58
CA ASP A 46 19.03 -8.54 -7.56
C ASP A 46 17.54 -8.20 -7.67
N CYS A 47 16.91 -7.81 -6.56
CA CYS A 47 15.48 -7.52 -6.50
C CYS A 47 15.17 -6.28 -5.65
N LEU A 48 14.39 -5.36 -6.19
CA LEU A 48 13.81 -4.26 -5.44
C LEU A 48 12.46 -4.70 -4.87
N TRP A 49 12.26 -4.47 -3.57
CA TRP A 49 10.96 -4.59 -2.92
C TRP A 49 10.41 -3.19 -2.66
N ILE A 50 9.37 -2.83 -3.39
CA ILE A 50 8.73 -1.52 -3.31
C ILE A 50 7.66 -1.56 -2.23
N LEU A 51 7.86 -0.76 -1.18
CA LEU A 51 6.86 -0.45 -0.16
C LEU A 51 5.63 0.24 -0.79
N PRO A 52 4.49 0.41 -0.07
CA PRO A 52 3.25 0.86 -0.69
C PRO A 52 3.42 2.14 -1.52
N MET A 53 3.06 2.02 -2.81
CA MET A 53 3.19 3.09 -3.82
C MET A 53 1.84 3.59 -4.31
N TYR A 54 0.75 3.12 -3.73
CA TYR A 54 -0.62 3.34 -4.18
C TYR A 54 -1.21 4.65 -3.62
N PRO A 55 -2.22 5.25 -4.28
CA PRO A 55 -3.00 6.32 -3.68
C PRO A 55 -3.53 5.93 -2.30
N SER A 56 -3.23 6.77 -1.32
CA SER A 56 -3.51 6.56 0.10
C SER A 56 -3.65 7.93 0.76
N PRO A 57 -4.49 8.07 1.80
CA PRO A 57 -4.50 9.26 2.65
C PRO A 57 -3.25 9.42 3.52
N LEU A 58 -2.33 8.46 3.47
CA LEU A 58 -1.06 8.40 4.20
C LEU A 58 -1.23 8.45 5.72
N ARG A 59 -2.32 7.87 6.25
CA ARG A 59 -2.52 7.76 7.71
C ARG A 59 -1.71 6.60 8.31
N ASP A 60 -1.35 5.64 7.47
CA ASP A 60 -0.47 4.52 7.79
C ASP A 60 0.67 4.41 6.75
N ASP A 61 1.27 5.55 6.41
CA ASP A 61 2.38 5.69 5.46
C ASP A 61 2.22 4.91 4.13
N GLY A 62 0.99 4.83 3.62
CA GLY A 62 0.67 4.20 2.34
C GLY A 62 0.01 2.83 2.44
N TYR A 63 -0.01 2.19 3.62
CA TYR A 63 -0.69 0.91 3.84
C TYR A 63 -2.23 1.05 3.87
N ASP A 64 -2.76 2.24 4.17
CA ASP A 64 -4.16 2.60 4.01
C ASP A 64 -4.50 2.94 2.55
N ILE A 65 -4.58 1.93 1.69
CA ILE A 65 -4.76 2.10 0.24
C ILE A 65 -6.19 2.54 -0.12
N ALA A 66 -6.34 3.61 -0.89
CA ALA A 66 -7.60 4.11 -1.44
C ALA A 66 -7.86 3.68 -2.90
N ASP A 67 -6.80 3.38 -3.67
CA ASP A 67 -6.90 2.83 -5.03
C ASP A 67 -5.76 1.83 -5.31
N LEU A 68 -6.11 0.56 -5.50
CA LEU A 68 -5.15 -0.53 -5.74
C LEU A 68 -4.55 -0.55 -7.17
N ARG A 69 -5.00 0.33 -8.08
CA ARG A 69 -4.65 0.27 -9.52
C ARG A 69 -3.86 1.47 -10.02
N ASN A 70 -3.56 2.42 -9.15
CA ASN A 70 -2.82 3.62 -9.51
C ASN A 70 -1.56 3.78 -8.65
N ILE A 71 -0.76 4.78 -9.00
CA ILE A 71 0.40 5.23 -8.24
C ILE A 71 0.00 6.49 -7.47
N HIS A 72 0.52 6.64 -6.25
CA HIS A 72 0.29 7.81 -5.42
C HIS A 72 0.76 9.06 -6.18
N PRO A 73 -0.04 10.14 -6.27
CA PRO A 73 0.30 11.29 -7.12
C PRO A 73 1.64 11.95 -6.82
N GLN A 74 2.09 11.93 -5.55
CA GLN A 74 3.42 12.44 -5.14
C GLN A 74 4.59 11.55 -5.59
N TYR A 75 4.34 10.31 -6.01
CA TYR A 75 5.40 9.40 -6.47
C TYR A 75 5.49 9.38 -8.01
N GLY A 76 4.57 10.06 -8.69
CA GLY A 76 4.46 10.11 -10.15
C GLY A 76 3.24 9.36 -10.68
N SER A 77 3.34 8.87 -11.91
CA SER A 77 2.26 8.20 -12.63
C SER A 77 2.51 6.70 -12.83
N VAL A 78 1.49 5.97 -13.28
CA VAL A 78 1.65 4.58 -13.74
C VAL A 78 2.68 4.49 -14.87
N GLN A 79 2.78 5.53 -15.72
CA GLN A 79 3.78 5.60 -16.78
C GLN A 79 5.19 5.77 -16.23
N ASP A 80 5.37 6.53 -15.15
CA ASP A 80 6.68 6.68 -14.51
C ASP A 80 7.10 5.40 -13.79
N PHE A 81 6.16 4.72 -13.14
CA PHE A 81 6.40 3.37 -12.62
C PHE A 81 6.79 2.38 -13.75
N GLN A 82 6.12 2.45 -14.91
CA GLN A 82 6.47 1.59 -16.04
C GLN A 82 7.90 1.85 -16.54
N LYS A 83 8.33 3.13 -16.65
CA LYS A 83 9.71 3.48 -17.03
C LYS A 83 10.72 2.95 -16.01
N PHE A 84 10.42 3.08 -14.71
CA PHE A 84 11.22 2.50 -13.64
C PHE A 84 11.34 0.98 -13.80
N LEU A 85 10.22 0.29 -14.00
CA LEU A 85 10.16 -1.16 -14.14
C LEU A 85 10.97 -1.64 -15.36
N ASP A 86 10.81 -0.98 -16.50
CA ASP A 86 11.57 -1.26 -17.72
C ASP A 86 13.08 -1.03 -17.50
N GLY A 87 13.43 0.06 -16.82
CA GLY A 87 14.81 0.39 -16.45
C GLY A 87 15.45 -0.64 -15.52
N ALA A 88 14.70 -1.16 -14.55
CA ALA A 88 15.16 -2.19 -13.63
C ALA A 88 15.37 -3.52 -14.38
N HIS A 89 14.41 -3.91 -15.21
CA HIS A 89 14.50 -5.12 -16.04
C HIS A 89 15.66 -5.07 -17.05
N ALA A 90 15.94 -3.90 -17.64
CA ALA A 90 17.08 -3.72 -18.54
C ALA A 90 18.43 -3.98 -17.85
N ARG A 91 18.50 -3.82 -16.52
CA ARG A 91 19.67 -4.12 -15.67
C ARG A 91 19.66 -5.54 -15.10
N GLY A 92 18.69 -6.36 -15.51
CA GLY A 92 18.50 -7.71 -15.01
C GLY A 92 17.99 -7.78 -13.57
N MET A 93 17.53 -6.66 -13.00
CA MET A 93 16.94 -6.62 -11.67
C MET A 93 15.49 -7.07 -11.71
N ARG A 94 14.98 -7.58 -10.59
CA ARG A 94 13.58 -7.89 -10.36
C ARG A 94 12.93 -6.79 -9.54
N VAL A 95 11.61 -6.67 -9.67
CA VAL A 95 10.80 -5.76 -8.86
C VAL A 95 9.64 -6.56 -8.29
N ILE A 96 9.47 -6.49 -6.97
CA ILE A 96 8.27 -6.92 -6.26
C ILE A 96 7.67 -5.71 -5.55
N ALA A 97 6.39 -5.79 -5.21
CA ALA A 97 5.68 -4.72 -4.54
C ALA A 97 4.87 -5.27 -3.38
N ASP A 98 4.70 -4.45 -2.35
CA ASP A 98 3.72 -4.74 -1.31
C ASP A 98 2.31 -4.84 -1.86
N LEU A 99 1.55 -5.79 -1.31
CA LEU A 99 0.17 -6.05 -1.69
C LEU A 99 -0.69 -6.15 -0.43
N VAL A 100 -1.35 -5.05 -0.08
CA VAL A 100 -2.19 -4.95 1.12
C VAL A 100 -3.62 -5.36 0.79
N LEU A 101 -4.00 -6.59 1.17
CA LEU A 101 -5.35 -7.13 0.90
C LEU A 101 -6.21 -7.31 2.15
N ASN A 102 -5.60 -7.21 3.34
CA ASN A 102 -6.34 -7.40 4.60
C ASN A 102 -7.34 -6.27 4.88
N HIS A 103 -7.04 -5.06 4.41
CA HIS A 103 -7.84 -3.86 4.63
C HIS A 103 -7.61 -2.85 3.50
N THR A 104 -8.45 -1.82 3.45
CA THR A 104 -8.28 -0.64 2.61
C THR A 104 -8.42 0.61 3.47
N SER A 105 -8.10 1.77 2.93
CA SER A 105 -8.53 3.06 3.49
C SER A 105 -10.06 3.13 3.60
N ASP A 106 -10.55 3.89 4.59
CA ASP A 106 -11.95 4.29 4.66
C ASP A 106 -12.36 5.22 3.50
N GLN A 107 -11.41 5.81 2.78
CA GLN A 107 -11.67 6.58 1.56
C GLN A 107 -11.77 5.72 0.29
N HIS A 108 -11.48 4.41 0.37
CA HIS A 108 -11.57 3.53 -0.79
C HIS A 108 -13.04 3.48 -1.30
N PRO A 109 -13.29 3.52 -2.62
CA PRO A 109 -14.65 3.46 -3.18
C PRO A 109 -15.50 2.28 -2.69
N TRP A 110 -14.89 1.13 -2.39
CA TRP A 110 -15.58 -0.02 -1.82
C TRP A 110 -16.11 0.26 -0.41
N PHE A 111 -15.32 0.91 0.45
CA PHE A 111 -15.77 1.24 1.82
C PHE A 111 -16.90 2.26 1.76
N GLN A 112 -16.75 3.30 0.92
CA GLN A 112 -17.77 4.33 0.71
C GLN A 112 -19.10 3.73 0.19
N ALA A 113 -19.04 2.83 -0.79
CA ALA A 113 -20.22 2.15 -1.29
C ALA A 113 -20.83 1.19 -0.25
N SER A 114 -20.00 0.44 0.46
CA SER A 114 -20.40 -0.45 1.55
C SER A 114 -21.16 0.29 2.65
N ARG A 115 -20.67 1.46 3.10
CA ARG A 115 -21.28 2.21 4.20
C ARG A 115 -22.57 2.94 3.80
N ALA A 116 -22.71 3.36 2.55
CA ALA A 116 -23.78 4.26 2.12
C ALA A 116 -25.00 3.56 1.52
N ASP A 117 -24.79 2.48 0.74
CA ASP A 117 -25.86 1.88 -0.07
C ASP A 117 -26.15 0.43 0.37
N PRO A 118 -27.32 0.15 0.98
CA PRO A 118 -27.75 -1.20 1.33
C PRO A 118 -27.85 -2.17 0.14
N ALA A 119 -28.05 -1.67 -1.08
CA ALA A 119 -28.14 -2.46 -2.29
C ALA A 119 -26.80 -2.60 -3.05
N SER A 120 -25.73 -2.00 -2.54
CA SER A 120 -24.41 -2.04 -3.18
C SER A 120 -23.90 -3.48 -3.28
N PRO A 121 -23.27 -3.87 -4.40
CA PRO A 121 -22.56 -5.16 -4.46
C PRO A 121 -21.39 -5.23 -3.47
N TYR A 122 -20.93 -4.09 -2.95
CA TYR A 122 -19.85 -4.00 -1.95
C TYR A 122 -20.36 -4.02 -0.51
N ARG A 123 -21.66 -4.17 -0.28
CA ARG A 123 -22.32 -4.08 1.02
C ARG A 123 -21.64 -4.92 2.11
N ASP A 124 -21.20 -6.12 1.76
CA ASP A 124 -20.60 -7.10 2.68
C ASP A 124 -19.09 -7.32 2.45
N TYR A 125 -18.42 -6.41 1.72
CA TYR A 125 -16.96 -6.46 1.55
C TYR A 125 -16.19 -6.17 2.85
N TYR A 126 -16.82 -5.49 3.80
CA TYR A 126 -16.25 -5.18 5.12
C TYR A 126 -17.06 -5.86 6.21
N VAL A 127 -16.44 -6.01 7.37
CA VAL A 127 -17.08 -6.68 8.50
C VAL A 127 -17.85 -5.66 9.32
N TRP A 128 -19.18 -5.75 9.25
CA TRP A 128 -20.10 -4.89 9.98
C TRP A 128 -20.83 -5.63 11.11
N SER A 129 -21.25 -4.89 12.13
CA SER A 129 -21.94 -5.43 13.29
C SER A 129 -22.78 -4.36 13.98
N ASP A 130 -23.95 -4.72 14.50
CA ASP A 130 -24.78 -3.81 15.32
C ASP A 130 -24.15 -3.53 16.69
N THR A 131 -23.17 -4.35 17.10
CA THR A 131 -22.44 -4.22 18.37
C THR A 131 -20.93 -4.34 18.14
N ASP A 132 -20.14 -3.74 19.01
CA ASP A 132 -18.68 -3.89 19.09
C ASP A 132 -18.23 -5.16 19.85
N GLN A 133 -19.15 -6.09 20.08
CA GLN A 133 -18.98 -7.20 21.00
C GLN A 133 -18.51 -8.50 20.32
N ARG A 134 -18.34 -8.50 18.99
CA ARG A 134 -17.76 -9.62 18.24
C ARG A 134 -16.24 -9.59 18.35
N TYR A 135 -15.60 -10.76 18.33
CA TYR A 135 -14.13 -10.90 18.36
C TYR A 135 -13.42 -10.27 19.57
N ARG A 136 -14.03 -10.26 20.77
CA ARG A 136 -13.47 -9.62 21.97
C ARG A 136 -12.11 -10.18 22.41
N ASP A 137 -11.83 -11.44 22.10
CA ASP A 137 -10.57 -12.10 22.44
C ASP A 137 -9.42 -11.66 21.52
N VAL A 138 -9.72 -10.94 20.44
CA VAL A 138 -8.72 -10.45 19.51
C VAL A 138 -8.09 -9.17 20.07
N ARG A 139 -6.78 -9.26 20.33
CA ARG A 139 -5.96 -8.14 20.82
C ARG A 139 -6.04 -6.91 19.90
N ILE A 140 -6.06 -5.73 20.50
CA ILE A 140 -5.79 -4.44 19.85
C ILE A 140 -4.28 -4.31 19.65
N ILE A 141 -3.84 -4.11 18.40
CA ILE A 141 -2.40 -4.07 18.07
C ILE A 141 -1.77 -2.80 18.64
N PHE A 142 -2.35 -1.64 18.33
CA PHE A 142 -1.86 -0.33 18.73
C PHE A 142 -2.60 0.20 19.96
N VAL A 143 -2.33 -0.39 21.12
CA VAL A 143 -2.99 -0.01 22.39
C VAL A 143 -2.77 1.44 22.81
N ASP A 144 -1.70 2.07 22.31
CA ASP A 144 -1.36 3.47 22.63
C ASP A 144 -2.20 4.48 21.83
N THR A 145 -2.74 4.07 20.67
CA THR A 145 -3.49 4.96 19.77
C THR A 145 -4.94 4.51 19.54
N GLN A 146 -5.24 3.22 19.72
CA GLN A 146 -6.56 2.63 19.51
C GLN A 146 -7.11 2.05 20.80
N LYS A 147 -8.40 2.30 21.06
CA LYS A 147 -9.14 1.77 22.23
C LYS A 147 -9.99 0.55 21.90
N SER A 148 -10.25 0.31 20.62
CA SER A 148 -11.12 -0.74 20.13
C SER A 148 -10.70 -1.15 18.71
N ASN A 149 -11.05 -2.38 18.32
CA ASN A 149 -10.99 -2.86 16.95
C ASN A 149 -12.34 -2.64 16.20
N TRP A 150 -13.27 -1.92 16.83
CA TRP A 150 -14.57 -1.57 16.28
C TRP A 150 -14.78 -0.07 16.36
N THR A 151 -15.21 0.52 15.24
CA THR A 151 -15.56 1.94 15.16
C THR A 151 -16.99 2.11 14.65
N TRP A 152 -17.76 2.97 15.30
CA TRP A 152 -19.14 3.28 14.90
C TRP A 152 -19.17 4.14 13.62
N ASP A 153 -19.98 3.73 12.65
CA ASP A 153 -20.24 4.50 11.44
C ASP A 153 -21.62 5.18 11.53
N PRO A 154 -21.69 6.53 11.53
CA PRO A 154 -22.95 7.24 11.68
C PRO A 154 -23.87 7.15 10.45
N LEU A 155 -23.32 6.87 9.26
CA LEU A 155 -24.10 6.75 8.03
C LEU A 155 -24.75 5.37 7.95
N ARG A 156 -23.99 4.31 8.23
CA ARG A 156 -24.48 2.93 8.22
C ARG A 156 -25.24 2.55 9.49
N GLN A 157 -25.05 3.32 10.57
CA GLN A 157 -25.56 3.01 11.92
C GLN A 157 -25.16 1.61 12.42
N GLN A 158 -23.90 1.23 12.14
CA GLN A 158 -23.30 -0.03 12.58
C GLN A 158 -21.82 0.20 12.90
N TYR A 159 -21.22 -0.72 13.63
CA TYR A 159 -19.77 -0.76 13.81
C TYR A 159 -19.11 -1.47 12.63
N TYR A 160 -17.96 -0.97 12.18
CA TYR A 160 -17.05 -1.72 11.30
C TYR A 160 -15.82 -2.18 12.08
N TRP A 161 -15.32 -3.35 11.68
CA TRP A 161 -14.11 -3.95 12.24
C TRP A 161 -12.85 -3.39 11.56
N HIS A 162 -11.82 -3.11 12.34
CA HIS A 162 -10.49 -2.74 11.87
C HIS A 162 -9.41 -3.31 12.81
N ARG A 163 -8.19 -3.46 12.31
CA ARG A 163 -7.03 -3.99 13.07
C ARG A 163 -5.97 -2.95 13.35
N PHE A 164 -6.00 -1.85 12.61
CA PHE A 164 -5.06 -0.73 12.60
C PHE A 164 -5.86 0.57 12.76
#